data_AF-I3Z0G9-F1
#
_entry.id   AF-I3Z0G9-F1
#
_cell.length_a   1.000
_cell.length_b   1.000
_cell.length_c   1.000
_cell.angle_alpha   90.00
_cell.angle_beta   90.00
_cell.angle_gamma   90.00
#
_symmetry.space_group_name_H-M   'P 1'
#
loop_
_entity.id
_entity.type
_entity.pdbx_description
1 polymer ?
#
loop_
_entity_poly.entity_id
_entity_poly.type
_entity_poly.pdbx_seq_one_letter_code
_entity_poly.pdbx_strand_id
1 'polypeptide(L)'
;MKKLIIALLSTSILFSCKQEKSIEERYIYEEDKIVDIETGDEYLLEESDQEFLIIHEDGSQETIPVDETPFFGTTLSNEYISEWKENMAAREQKLLEEKKEKLKQARRDRYAELSNEELMEKFQKSHDEGIDMSLQIDMIAELVERGAISDEDAPDLLEIEPELINFDIEIEAPDDNM
;
A
#
# COMPACT_ATOMS: atom_id res chain seq x y z
N MET A 1 4.60 46.16 -69.45
CA MET A 1 5.61 45.96 -68.39
C MET A 1 5.01 46.35 -67.04
N LYS A 2 4.96 45.37 -66.12
CA LYS A 2 4.87 45.39 -64.65
C LYS A 2 4.02 46.50 -63.99
N LYS A 3 2.77 46.17 -63.65
CA LYS A 3 2.02 46.82 -62.57
C LYS A 3 2.20 45.98 -61.30
N LEU A 4 2.57 46.67 -60.22
CA LEU A 4 2.55 46.26 -58.83
C LEU A 4 1.22 45.58 -58.46
N ILE A 5 1.30 44.63 -57.53
CA ILE A 5 0.38 44.33 -56.40
C ILE A 5 0.58 42.86 -56.05
N ILE A 6 1.55 42.59 -55.17
CA ILE A 6 1.56 41.38 -54.32
C ILE A 6 2.11 41.84 -52.97
N ALA A 7 1.22 42.41 -52.15
CA ALA A 7 1.46 42.69 -50.75
C ALA A 7 0.11 42.78 -50.06
N LEU A 8 -0.60 41.66 -49.95
CA LEU A 8 -1.85 41.53 -49.19
C LEU A 8 -2.18 40.04 -49.00
N LEU A 9 -1.28 39.30 -48.35
CA LEU A 9 -1.49 37.90 -47.94
C LEU A 9 -0.60 37.54 -46.75
N SER A 10 -0.38 38.50 -45.84
CA SER A 10 0.52 38.32 -44.68
C SER A 10 -0.08 38.84 -43.37
N THR A 11 -1.40 38.76 -43.22
CA THR A 11 -2.07 39.14 -41.96
C THR A 11 -3.09 38.13 -41.42
N SER A 12 -3.13 36.91 -41.95
CA SER A 12 -4.08 35.88 -41.47
C SER A 12 -3.49 34.83 -40.53
N ILE A 13 -2.18 34.85 -40.24
CA ILE A 13 -1.51 33.80 -39.43
C ILE A 13 -1.29 34.23 -37.96
N LEU A 14 -1.71 35.44 -37.56
CA LEU A 14 -1.56 35.89 -36.17
C LEU A 14 -2.72 35.47 -35.25
N PHE A 15 -3.65 34.62 -35.72
CA PHE A 15 -4.71 34.05 -34.90
C PHE A 15 -4.38 32.68 -34.27
N SER A 16 -3.14 32.20 -34.36
CA SER A 16 -2.69 31.03 -33.59
C SER A 16 -2.28 31.40 -32.15
N CYS A 17 -2.97 32.38 -31.56
CA CYS A 17 -2.80 32.79 -30.18
C CYS A 17 -3.56 31.82 -29.26
N LYS A 18 -2.82 31.06 -28.45
CA LYS A 18 -3.28 30.38 -27.23
C LYS A 18 -4.60 29.60 -27.38
N GLN A 19 -4.55 28.41 -27.99
CA GLN A 19 -5.50 27.38 -27.57
C GLN A 19 -5.01 26.93 -26.19
N GLU A 20 -5.73 27.36 -25.16
CA GLU A 20 -5.66 26.75 -23.83
C GLU A 20 -5.91 25.25 -24.04
N LYS A 21 -4.92 24.42 -23.70
CA LYS A 21 -5.05 22.96 -23.79
C LYS A 21 -6.25 22.54 -22.93
N SER A 22 -6.98 21.52 -23.36
CA SER A 22 -7.96 20.93 -22.43
C SER A 22 -7.23 20.39 -21.21
N ILE A 23 -7.93 20.30 -20.07
CA ILE A 23 -7.36 19.73 -18.82
C ILE A 23 -6.74 18.35 -19.11
N GLU A 24 -7.41 17.53 -19.91
CA GLU A 24 -6.96 16.20 -20.32
C GLU A 24 -5.68 16.21 -21.19
N GLU A 25 -5.37 17.31 -21.88
CA GLU A 25 -4.15 17.47 -22.68
C GLU A 25 -2.99 18.14 -21.92
N ARG A 26 -3.29 18.77 -20.78
CA ARG A 26 -2.31 19.46 -19.92
C ARG A 26 -1.71 18.53 -18.87
N TYR A 27 -2.50 17.61 -18.32
CA TYR A 27 -2.08 16.69 -17.27
C TYR A 27 -1.80 15.29 -17.83
N ILE A 28 -0.57 14.80 -17.65
CA ILE A 28 -0.20 13.43 -18.01
C ILE A 28 -0.33 12.56 -16.76
N TYR A 29 -1.15 11.53 -16.87
CA TYR A 29 -1.32 10.53 -15.82
C TYR A 29 -0.29 9.41 -16.04
N GLU A 30 0.67 9.34 -15.14
CA GLU A 30 1.65 8.26 -15.02
C GLU A 30 1.26 7.35 -13.85
N GLU A 31 1.84 6.15 -13.79
CA GLU A 31 1.46 5.10 -12.82
C GLU A 31 1.45 5.59 -11.37
N ASP A 32 2.46 6.37 -10.97
CA ASP A 32 2.60 6.85 -9.59
C ASP A 32 2.34 8.37 -9.42
N LYS A 33 2.08 9.13 -10.50
CA LYS A 33 1.96 10.59 -10.43
C LYS A 33 1.18 11.21 -11.59
N ILE A 34 0.71 12.43 -11.39
CA ILE A 34 0.16 13.28 -12.44
C ILE A 34 1.14 14.42 -12.72
N VAL A 35 1.49 14.66 -13.97
CA VAL A 35 2.47 15.71 -14.36
C VAL A 35 1.77 16.83 -15.12
N ASP A 36 1.90 18.07 -14.65
CA ASP A 36 1.49 19.25 -15.37
C ASP A 36 2.55 19.63 -16.42
N ILE A 37 2.23 19.48 -17.71
CA ILE A 37 3.18 19.76 -18.80
C ILE A 37 3.53 21.26 -18.89
N GLU A 38 2.68 22.16 -18.37
CA GLU A 38 2.90 23.61 -18.48
C GLU A 38 3.84 24.15 -17.40
N THR A 39 3.72 23.64 -16.17
CA THR A 39 4.51 24.10 -15.01
C THR A 39 5.64 23.15 -14.63
N GLY A 40 5.56 21.88 -15.03
CA GLY A 40 6.47 20.83 -14.60
C GLY A 40 6.16 20.29 -13.19
N ASP A 41 5.04 20.70 -12.58
CA ASP A 41 4.64 20.22 -11.26
C ASP A 41 4.20 18.76 -11.31
N GLU A 42 4.61 17.99 -10.31
CA GLU A 42 4.23 16.58 -10.13
C GLU A 42 3.28 16.45 -8.95
N TYR A 43 2.14 15.81 -9.15
CA TYR A 43 1.10 15.59 -8.14
C TYR A 43 1.11 14.11 -7.77
N LEU A 44 1.34 13.80 -6.50
CA LEU A 44 1.45 12.44 -5.99
C LEU A 44 0.45 12.21 -4.86
N LEU A 45 -0.14 11.02 -4.83
CA LEU A 45 -0.86 10.51 -3.66
C LEU A 45 0.09 9.62 -2.86
N GLU A 46 0.28 9.92 -1.58
CA GLU A 46 1.21 9.15 -0.71
C GLU A 46 0.49 8.38 0.39
N GLU A 47 -0.17 9.08 1.31
CA GLU A 47 -0.77 8.48 2.52
C GLU A 47 -2.30 8.56 2.52
N SER A 48 -2.90 9.39 1.68
CA SER A 48 -4.33 9.67 1.67
C SER A 48 -4.85 9.87 0.25
N ASP A 49 -6.10 9.46 0.01
CA ASP A 49 -6.86 9.74 -1.21
C ASP A 49 -7.53 11.12 -1.18
N GLN A 50 -7.27 11.94 -0.15
CA GLN A 50 -7.90 13.25 0.04
C GLN A 50 -6.95 14.41 -0.23
N GLU A 51 -5.64 14.17 -0.28
CA GLU A 51 -4.62 15.20 -0.44
C GLU A 51 -3.55 14.76 -1.44
N PHE A 52 -3.15 15.68 -2.32
CA PHE A 52 -2.00 15.53 -3.18
C PHE A 52 -0.78 16.21 -2.56
N LEU A 53 0.36 15.54 -2.58
CA LEU A 53 1.66 16.17 -2.48
C LEU A 53 2.06 16.69 -3.87
N ILE A 54 2.26 17.99 -3.98
CA ILE A 54 2.81 18.61 -5.19
C ILE A 54 4.31 18.80 -4.99
N ILE A 55 5.07 18.35 -5.97
CA ILE A 55 6.50 18.65 -6.11
C ILE A 55 6.64 19.64 -7.26
N HIS A 56 7.03 20.87 -6.94
CA HIS A 56 7.26 21.91 -7.94
C HIS A 56 8.57 21.69 -8.71
N GLU A 57 8.70 22.31 -9.89
CA GLU A 57 9.92 22.23 -10.71
C GLU A 57 11.18 22.69 -9.95
N ASP A 58 11.04 23.63 -9.01
CA ASP A 58 12.15 24.11 -8.17
C ASP A 58 12.48 23.19 -6.98
N GLY A 59 11.75 22.09 -6.83
CA GLY A 59 11.89 21.09 -5.77
C GLY A 59 11.19 21.44 -4.46
N SER A 60 10.48 22.58 -4.39
CA SER A 60 9.61 22.87 -3.25
C SER A 60 8.38 21.96 -3.25
N GLN A 61 7.79 21.79 -2.06
CA GLN A 61 6.69 20.85 -1.86
C GLN A 61 5.52 21.55 -1.16
N GLU A 62 4.31 21.22 -1.59
CA GLU A 62 3.07 21.66 -0.95
C GLU A 62 2.05 20.52 -0.92
N THR A 63 1.17 20.51 0.08
CA THR A 63 0.07 19.54 0.17
C THR A 63 -1.23 20.28 -0.07
N ILE A 64 -2.02 19.82 -1.03
CA ILE A 64 -3.33 20.41 -1.33
C ILE A 64 -4.42 19.35 -1.29
N PRO A 65 -5.65 19.72 -0.87
CA PRO A 65 -6.80 18.84 -1.01
C PRO A 65 -7.05 18.44 -2.47
N VAL A 66 -7.51 17.21 -2.68
CA VAL A 66 -7.86 16.66 -4.01
C VAL A 66 -8.92 17.51 -4.71
N ASP A 67 -9.87 18.07 -3.97
CA ASP A 67 -10.93 18.93 -4.51
C ASP A 67 -10.46 20.33 -4.91
N GLU A 68 -9.26 20.73 -4.51
CA GLU A 68 -8.60 21.97 -4.93
C GLU A 68 -7.74 21.79 -6.19
N THR A 69 -7.53 20.55 -6.65
CA THR A 69 -6.75 20.28 -7.85
C THR A 69 -7.45 20.74 -9.14
N PRO A 70 -6.72 21.24 -10.16
CA PRO A 70 -7.32 21.70 -11.41
C PRO A 70 -8.01 20.59 -12.23
N PHE A 71 -7.69 19.34 -11.96
CA PHE A 71 -8.23 18.16 -12.63
C PHE A 71 -9.25 17.37 -11.79
N PHE A 72 -9.65 17.91 -10.64
CA PHE A 72 -10.67 17.31 -9.80
C PHE A 72 -11.97 17.02 -10.55
N GLY A 73 -12.55 15.85 -10.32
CA GLY A 73 -13.81 15.43 -10.93
C GLY A 73 -13.72 15.04 -12.41
N THR A 74 -12.53 15.05 -13.01
CA THR A 74 -12.31 14.46 -14.35
C THR A 74 -12.32 12.94 -14.27
N THR A 75 -12.68 12.28 -15.39
CA THR A 75 -12.66 10.81 -15.46
C THR A 75 -11.26 10.25 -15.17
N LEU A 76 -10.22 10.87 -15.74
CA LEU A 76 -8.82 10.44 -15.56
C LEU A 76 -8.36 10.57 -14.10
N SER A 77 -8.76 11.66 -13.41
CA SER A 77 -8.45 11.83 -11.99
C SER A 77 -9.11 10.78 -11.11
N ASN A 78 -10.37 10.42 -11.41
CA ASN A 78 -11.07 9.36 -10.66
C ASN A 78 -10.45 7.98 -10.92
N GLU A 79 -10.07 7.69 -12.16
CA GLU A 79 -9.38 6.43 -12.53
C GLU A 79 -8.04 6.32 -11.80
N TYR A 80 -7.23 7.38 -11.80
CA TYR A 80 -5.95 7.42 -11.09
C TYR A 80 -6.11 7.20 -9.58
N ILE A 81 -7.07 7.88 -8.92
CA ILE A 81 -7.33 7.67 -7.49
C ILE A 81 -7.77 6.23 -7.21
N SER A 82 -8.59 5.63 -8.08
CA SER A 82 -9.03 4.24 -7.94
C SER A 82 -7.86 3.26 -8.06
N GLU A 83 -7.03 3.42 -9.09
CA GLU A 83 -5.84 2.58 -9.30
C GLU A 83 -4.84 2.73 -8.15
N TRP A 84 -4.64 3.95 -7.65
CA TRP A 84 -3.81 4.21 -6.49
C TRP A 84 -4.32 3.46 -5.25
N LYS A 85 -5.63 3.46 -4.98
CA LYS A 85 -6.23 2.73 -3.85
C LYS A 85 -5.99 1.22 -3.97
N GLU A 86 -6.20 0.65 -5.14
CA GLU A 86 -5.95 -0.78 -5.39
C GLU A 86 -4.47 -1.12 -5.18
N ASN A 87 -3.56 -0.29 -5.69
CA ASN A 87 -2.12 -0.46 -5.52
C ASN A 87 -1.70 -0.33 -4.05
N MET A 88 -2.27 0.61 -3.30
CA MET A 88 -2.01 0.78 -1.87
C MET A 88 -2.47 -0.44 -1.08
N ALA A 89 -3.70 -0.92 -1.32
CA ALA A 89 -4.20 -2.13 -0.67
C ALA A 89 -3.31 -3.35 -0.95
N ALA A 90 -2.86 -3.52 -2.20
CA ALA A 90 -1.94 -4.59 -2.57
C ALA A 90 -0.55 -4.44 -1.89
N ARG A 91 -0.03 -3.22 -1.78
CA ARG A 91 1.24 -2.92 -1.07
C ARG A 91 1.10 -3.23 0.42
N GLU A 92 0.00 -2.84 1.06
CA GLU A 92 -0.28 -3.11 2.47
C GLU A 92 -0.37 -4.62 2.74
N GLN A 93 -1.13 -5.34 1.93
CA GLN A 93 -1.26 -6.80 2.04
C GLN A 93 0.10 -7.48 1.93
N LYS A 94 0.91 -7.10 0.93
CA LYS A 94 2.26 -7.64 0.76
C LYS A 94 3.17 -7.33 1.96
N LEU A 95 3.14 -6.10 2.48
CA LEU A 95 3.93 -5.73 3.66
C LEU A 95 3.50 -6.52 4.91
N LEU A 96 2.20 -6.80 5.04
CA LEU A 96 1.67 -7.62 6.13
C LEU A 96 2.15 -9.08 6.00
N GLU A 97 2.08 -9.66 4.81
CA GLU A 97 2.60 -11.01 4.52
C GLU A 97 4.12 -11.10 4.81
N GLU A 98 4.91 -10.12 4.37
CA GLU A 98 6.34 -10.06 4.65
C GLU A 98 6.64 -9.97 6.15
N LYS A 99 5.84 -9.22 6.91
CA LYS A 99 5.96 -9.15 8.37
C LYS A 99 5.57 -10.47 9.04
N LYS A 100 4.50 -11.13 8.58
CA LYS A 100 4.08 -12.46 9.07
C LYS A 100 5.20 -13.49 8.86
N GLU A 101 5.80 -13.54 7.68
CA GLU A 101 6.89 -14.48 7.39
C GLU A 101 8.14 -14.18 8.23
N LYS A 102 8.48 -12.91 8.44
CA LYS A 102 9.58 -12.54 9.35
C LYS A 102 9.34 -13.01 10.78
N LEU A 103 8.12 -12.89 11.28
CA LEU A 103 7.76 -13.37 12.63
C LEU A 103 7.82 -14.89 12.72
N LYS A 104 7.29 -15.61 11.72
CA LYS A 104 7.37 -17.07 11.62
C LYS A 104 8.84 -17.53 11.57
N GLN A 105 9.65 -16.90 10.74
CA GLN A 105 11.07 -17.25 10.63
C GLN A 105 11.82 -16.98 11.95
N ALA A 106 11.58 -15.85 12.61
CA ALA A 106 12.19 -15.54 13.90
C ALA A 106 11.79 -16.57 14.98
N ARG A 107 10.55 -17.08 14.95
CA ARG A 107 10.11 -18.17 15.83
C ARG A 107 10.84 -19.48 15.53
N ARG A 108 10.90 -19.88 14.26
CA ARG A 108 11.63 -21.07 13.80
C ARG A 108 13.10 -21.01 14.24
N ASP A 109 13.75 -19.88 14.04
CA ASP A 109 15.14 -19.66 14.43
C ASP A 109 15.34 -19.79 15.95
N ARG A 110 14.39 -19.30 16.75
CA ARG A 110 14.43 -19.39 18.22
C ARG A 110 14.43 -20.83 18.73
N TYR A 111 13.74 -21.74 18.02
CA TYR A 111 13.58 -23.14 18.41
C TYR A 111 14.29 -24.12 17.48
N ALA A 112 15.12 -23.65 16.55
CA ALA A 112 15.74 -24.47 15.51
C ALA A 112 16.61 -25.62 16.05
N GLU A 113 17.20 -25.43 17.23
CA GLU A 113 18.07 -26.40 17.89
C GLU A 113 17.30 -27.43 18.74
N LEU A 114 16.00 -27.25 18.94
CA LEU A 114 15.16 -28.13 19.74
C LEU A 114 14.37 -29.10 18.85
N SER A 115 14.37 -30.38 19.20
CA SER A 115 13.41 -31.33 18.66
C SER A 115 11.98 -31.04 19.14
N ASN A 116 10.98 -31.67 18.51
CA ASN A 116 9.57 -31.51 18.92
C ASN A 116 9.35 -31.99 20.36
N GLU A 117 10.04 -33.05 20.78
CA GLU A 117 9.98 -33.60 22.14
C GLU A 117 10.58 -32.61 23.16
N GLU A 118 11.78 -32.09 22.88
CA GLU A 118 12.44 -31.11 23.76
C GLU A 118 11.67 -29.79 23.86
N LEU A 119 11.05 -29.35 22.76
CA LEU A 119 10.22 -28.15 22.74
C LEU A 119 8.92 -28.36 23.55
N MET A 120 8.30 -29.54 23.45
CA MET A 120 7.13 -29.90 24.25
C MET A 120 7.46 -29.99 25.75
N GLU A 121 8.59 -30.63 26.11
CA GLU A 121 9.05 -30.67 27.51
C GLU A 121 9.31 -29.26 28.05
N LYS A 122 9.92 -28.39 27.22
CA LYS A 122 10.15 -26.99 27.58
C LYS A 122 8.84 -26.23 27.78
N PHE A 123 7.84 -26.46 26.92
CA PHE A 123 6.50 -25.90 27.08
C PHE A 123 5.86 -26.36 28.39
N GLN A 124 5.80 -27.66 28.66
CA GLN A 124 5.18 -28.23 29.87
C GLN A 124 5.83 -27.67 31.13
N LYS A 125 7.17 -27.63 31.17
CA LYS A 125 7.88 -27.03 32.29
C LYS A 125 7.54 -25.54 32.46
N SER A 126 7.45 -24.80 31.36
CA SER A 126 7.11 -23.36 31.40
C SER A 126 5.67 -23.13 31.87
N HIS A 127 4.76 -24.03 31.50
CA HIS A 127 3.37 -24.03 31.93
C HIS A 127 3.26 -24.32 33.43
N ASP A 128 3.91 -25.38 33.91
CA ASP A 128 3.96 -25.75 35.34
C ASP A 128 4.58 -24.66 36.22
N GLU A 129 5.60 -23.96 35.70
CA GLU A 129 6.29 -22.87 36.40
C GLU A 129 5.52 -21.53 36.31
N GLY A 130 4.42 -21.46 35.55
CA GLY A 130 3.62 -20.25 35.37
C GLY A 130 4.38 -19.13 34.65
N ILE A 131 5.23 -19.49 33.67
CA ILE A 131 5.97 -18.54 32.84
C ILE A 131 5.00 -17.74 31.97
N ASP A 132 5.44 -16.59 31.46
CA ASP A 132 4.69 -15.71 30.56
C ASP A 132 3.93 -16.47 29.45
N MET A 133 2.62 -16.23 29.36
CA MET A 133 1.72 -16.89 28.41
C MET A 133 2.13 -16.64 26.95
N SER A 134 2.71 -15.48 26.63
CA SER A 134 3.16 -15.19 25.26
C SER A 134 4.28 -16.13 24.82
N LEU A 135 5.19 -16.51 25.74
CA LEU A 135 6.22 -17.51 25.46
C LEU A 135 5.63 -18.91 25.31
N GLN A 136 4.62 -19.24 26.10
CA GLN A 136 3.90 -20.52 25.99
C GLN A 136 3.21 -20.64 24.62
N ILE A 137 2.48 -19.60 24.22
CA ILE A 137 1.84 -19.49 22.90
C ILE A 137 2.88 -19.59 21.78
N ASP A 138 4.04 -18.93 21.89
CA ASP A 138 5.08 -18.97 20.86
C ASP A 138 5.68 -20.39 20.68
N MET A 139 5.85 -21.15 21.77
CA MET A 139 6.29 -22.55 21.70
C MET A 139 5.23 -23.48 21.09
N ILE A 140 3.97 -23.33 21.50
CA ILE A 140 2.85 -24.09 20.95
C ILE A 140 2.65 -23.79 19.46
N ALA A 141 2.74 -22.53 19.06
CA ALA A 141 2.63 -22.12 17.67
C ALA A 141 3.75 -22.72 16.79
N GLU A 142 4.95 -22.91 17.33
CA GLU A 142 6.02 -23.61 16.63
C GLU A 142 5.74 -25.13 16.54
N LEU A 143 5.22 -25.74 17.60
CA LEU A 143 4.85 -27.17 17.59
C LEU A 143 3.73 -27.46 16.60
N VAL A 144 2.73 -26.58 16.51
CA VAL A 144 1.68 -26.60 15.47
C VAL A 144 2.29 -26.52 14.08
N GLU A 145 3.13 -25.50 13.82
CA GLU A 145 3.71 -25.27 12.49
C GLU A 145 4.59 -26.45 12.03
N ARG A 146 5.22 -27.17 12.97
CA ARG A 146 5.97 -28.41 12.71
C ARG A 146 5.09 -29.65 12.52
N GLY A 147 3.79 -29.54 12.72
CA GLY A 147 2.84 -30.65 12.70
C GLY A 147 3.00 -31.62 13.88
N ALA A 148 3.60 -31.17 14.98
CA ALA A 148 3.77 -31.99 16.19
C ALA A 148 2.48 -32.08 17.01
N ILE A 149 1.65 -31.03 16.96
CA ILE A 149 0.32 -30.94 17.56
C ILE A 149 -0.63 -30.29 16.54
N SER A 150 -1.94 -30.50 16.70
CA SER A 150 -2.92 -29.81 15.86
C SER A 150 -3.28 -28.44 16.45
N ASP A 151 -3.73 -27.52 15.60
CA ASP A 151 -4.32 -26.24 16.03
C ASP A 151 -5.53 -26.44 16.96
N GLU A 152 -6.25 -27.54 16.79
CA GLU A 152 -7.44 -27.89 17.60
C GLU A 152 -7.05 -28.32 19.02
N ASP A 153 -5.90 -28.98 19.20
CA ASP A 153 -5.42 -29.46 20.51
C ASP A 153 -4.70 -28.37 21.31
N ALA A 154 -4.25 -27.31 20.64
CA ALA A 154 -3.42 -26.28 21.22
C ALA A 154 -4.11 -25.39 22.28
N PRO A 155 -5.41 -25.01 22.15
CA PRO A 155 -6.16 -24.36 23.22
C PRO A 155 -6.24 -25.17 24.51
N ASP A 156 -6.47 -26.49 24.39
CA ASP A 156 -6.53 -27.39 25.54
C ASP A 156 -5.19 -27.48 26.24
N LEU A 157 -4.07 -27.52 25.49
CA LEU A 157 -2.72 -27.50 26.06
C LEU A 157 -2.40 -26.19 26.79
N LEU A 158 -2.89 -25.06 26.28
CA LEU A 158 -2.68 -23.74 26.87
C LEU A 158 -3.70 -23.40 27.98
N GLU A 159 -4.68 -24.27 28.21
CA GLU A 159 -5.80 -24.06 29.14
C GLU A 159 -6.58 -22.76 28.87
N ILE A 160 -6.77 -22.42 27.59
CA ILE A 160 -7.54 -21.23 27.17
C ILE A 160 -8.64 -21.59 26.19
N GLU A 161 -9.66 -20.73 26.12
CA GLU A 161 -10.78 -20.92 25.21
C GLU A 161 -10.30 -20.87 23.74
N PRO A 162 -10.74 -21.78 22.87
CA PRO A 162 -10.30 -21.82 21.47
C PRO A 162 -10.49 -20.51 20.71
N GLU A 163 -11.53 -19.75 21.05
CA GLU A 163 -11.88 -18.45 20.44
C GLU A 163 -10.83 -17.35 20.75
N LEU A 164 -10.00 -17.56 21.78
CA LEU A 164 -8.97 -16.61 22.20
C LEU A 164 -7.61 -16.89 21.55
N ILE A 165 -7.52 -17.95 20.75
CA ILE A 165 -6.31 -18.34 20.04
C ILE A 165 -6.53 -18.24 18.54
N ASN A 166 -5.67 -17.46 17.89
CA ASN A 166 -5.44 -17.60 16.47
C ASN A 166 -3.93 -17.72 16.24
N PHE A 167 -3.46 -18.94 15.92
CA PHE A 167 -2.06 -19.18 15.57
C PHE A 167 -1.74 -18.72 14.15
N ASP A 168 -2.79 -18.61 13.33
CA ASP A 168 -2.69 -17.88 12.09
C ASP A 168 -2.90 -16.39 12.37
N ILE A 169 -1.98 -15.58 11.85
CA ILE A 169 -2.32 -14.19 11.59
C ILE A 169 -3.25 -14.24 10.37
N GLU A 170 -4.55 -14.45 10.61
CA GLU A 170 -5.57 -14.41 9.56
C GLU A 170 -5.70 -12.97 9.07
N ILE A 171 -5.55 -12.81 7.77
CA ILE A 171 -5.82 -11.54 7.09
C ILE A 171 -7.29 -11.62 6.72
N GLU A 172 -8.17 -11.03 7.53
CA GLU A 172 -9.45 -10.58 6.98
C GLU A 172 -9.08 -9.59 5.87
N ALA A 173 -9.38 -9.96 4.61
CA ALA A 173 -9.39 -8.98 3.54
C ALA A 173 -10.29 -7.83 4.01
N PRO A 174 -9.91 -6.56 3.81
CA PRO A 174 -10.79 -5.45 4.16
C PRO A 174 -12.14 -5.72 3.49
N ASP A 175 -13.18 -5.74 4.32
CA ASP A 175 -14.55 -5.99 3.87
C ASP A 175 -14.87 -4.97 2.78
N ASP A 176 -15.09 -5.43 1.54
CA ASP A 176 -15.35 -4.61 0.34
C ASP A 176 -16.71 -3.87 0.39
N ASN A 177 -17.26 -3.67 1.59
CA ASN A 177 -18.55 -3.05 1.85
C ASN A 177 -18.47 -1.94 2.91
N MET A 178 -17.83 -0.81 2.58
CA MET A 178 -18.23 0.52 3.10
C MET A 178 -18.03 1.61 2.06
#